data_AF-A0A2T3K080-F1
#
_entry.id   AF-A0A2T3K080-F1
#
_cell.length_a   1.000
_cell.length_b   1.000
_cell.length_c   1.000
_cell.angle_alpha   90.00
_cell.angle_beta   90.00
_cell.angle_gamma   90.00
#
_symmetry.space_group_name_H-M   'P 1'
#
loop_
_entity.id
_entity.type
_entity.pdbx_description
1 polymer ?
#
loop_
_entity_poly.entity_id
_entity_poly.type
_entity_poly.pdbx_seq_one_letter_code
_entity_poly.pdbx_strand_id
1 'polypeptide(L)'
;MKKFVLAAAIASTLFLAGCSDKVDESTITNVVQTSQYEQPNLGITAETTPFAVKNLKITKVLLDTKTDYKAEVSYDLVANKSLEEFKSSMKALAAKPKVPATDTTTEAKTDDMSSALHTLKNNLAAEVMVVAFSAKYGDFKAGQTVDTVNENVSLKKVNDQWVKD
;
A
#
# COMPACT_ATOMS: atom_id res chain seq x y z
N MET A 1 19.02 -23.71 -22.03
CA MET A 1 18.64 -22.47 -21.32
C MET A 1 17.35 -22.74 -20.54
N LYS A 2 17.44 -23.02 -19.24
CA LYS A 2 16.28 -23.24 -18.36
C LYS A 2 15.89 -21.91 -17.75
N LYS A 3 14.71 -21.39 -18.11
CA LYS A 3 14.14 -20.18 -17.52
C LYS A 3 13.46 -20.59 -16.20
N PHE A 4 14.08 -20.26 -15.08
CA PHE A 4 13.42 -20.31 -13.78
C PHE A 4 12.51 -19.09 -13.69
N VAL A 5 11.21 -19.30 -13.90
CA VAL A 5 10.19 -18.32 -13.55
C VAL A 5 9.98 -18.47 -12.05
N LEU A 6 10.56 -17.54 -11.29
CA LEU A 6 10.36 -17.44 -9.86
C LEU A 6 8.93 -16.93 -9.63
N ALA A 7 8.00 -17.85 -9.40
CA ALA A 7 6.67 -17.53 -8.91
C ALA A 7 6.84 -16.97 -7.49
N ALA A 8 6.81 -15.65 -7.36
CA ALA A 8 6.67 -15.00 -6.07
C ALA A 8 5.28 -15.36 -5.54
N ALA A 9 5.22 -16.34 -4.64
CA ALA A 9 4.06 -16.63 -3.83
C ALA A 9 3.87 -15.43 -2.88
N ILE A 10 3.18 -14.41 -3.35
CA ILE A 10 2.56 -13.43 -2.48
C ILE A 10 1.51 -14.25 -1.73
N ALA A 11 1.81 -14.59 -0.48
CA ALA A 11 0.85 -15.11 0.47
C ALA A 11 -0.16 -13.98 0.72
N SER A 12 -1.09 -13.84 -0.23
CA SER A 12 -2.25 -13.01 -0.12
C SER A 12 -3.01 -13.51 1.09
N THR A 13 -2.96 -12.75 2.18
CA THR A 13 -4.05 -12.73 3.15
C THR A 13 -5.30 -12.36 2.37
N LEU A 14 -5.97 -13.41 1.88
CA LEU A 14 -7.29 -13.41 1.29
C LEU A 14 -8.24 -12.80 2.31
N PHE A 15 -8.38 -11.48 2.29
CA PHE A 15 -9.62 -10.88 2.71
C PHE A 15 -10.63 -11.20 1.63
N LEU A 16 -11.58 -12.07 1.98
CA LEU A 16 -12.77 -12.40 1.21
C LEU A 16 -13.59 -11.12 0.99
N ALA A 17 -13.20 -10.28 0.03
CA ALA A 17 -14.16 -9.45 -0.67
C ALA A 17 -14.93 -10.41 -1.59
N GLY A 18 -16.24 -10.50 -1.37
CA GLY A 18 -17.10 -11.50 -1.99
C GLY A 18 -16.97 -11.56 -3.52
N CYS A 19 -17.29 -12.74 -4.05
CA CYS A 19 -17.37 -13.08 -5.47
C CYS A 19 -18.46 -12.26 -6.20
N SER A 20 -18.37 -10.93 -6.22
CA SER A 20 -19.22 -10.09 -7.04
C SER A 20 -18.61 -10.00 -8.44
N ASP A 21 -19.35 -10.47 -9.44
CA ASP A 21 -18.97 -10.32 -10.84
C ASP A 21 -18.91 -8.86 -11.30
N LYS A 22 -19.50 -7.94 -10.53
CA LYS A 22 -19.56 -6.51 -10.83
C LYS A 22 -18.64 -5.71 -9.91
N VAL A 23 -17.92 -4.76 -10.51
CA VAL A 23 -17.16 -3.76 -9.77
C VAL A 23 -18.12 -2.75 -9.16
N ASP A 24 -18.06 -2.60 -7.84
CA ASP A 24 -18.80 -1.59 -7.08
C ASP A 24 -17.86 -0.60 -6.37
N GLU A 25 -18.43 0.43 -5.73
CA GLU A 25 -17.66 1.46 -5.02
C GLU A 25 -16.77 0.87 -3.92
N SER A 26 -17.17 -0.23 -3.28
CA SER A 26 -16.39 -0.88 -2.24
C SER A 26 -15.13 -1.56 -2.80
N THR A 27 -15.28 -2.20 -3.97
CA THR A 27 -14.18 -2.83 -4.71
C THR A 27 -13.15 -1.78 -5.13
N ILE A 28 -13.61 -0.67 -5.70
CA ILE A 28 -12.74 0.43 -6.11
C ILE A 28 -12.08 1.09 -4.90
N THR A 29 -12.83 1.35 -3.82
CA THR A 29 -12.27 1.95 -2.59
C THR A 29 -11.14 1.11 -2.03
N ASN A 30 -11.32 -0.21 -1.96
CA ASN A 30 -10.29 -1.12 -1.48
C ASN A 30 -9.05 -1.09 -2.38
N VAL A 31 -9.22 -1.16 -3.71
CA VAL A 31 -8.09 -1.15 -4.65
C VAL A 31 -7.35 0.20 -4.66
N VAL A 32 -8.08 1.31 -4.59
CA VAL A 32 -7.49 2.66 -4.51
C VAL A 32 -6.73 2.80 -3.18
N GLN A 33 -7.33 2.41 -2.06
CA GLN A 33 -6.70 2.47 -0.74
C GLN A 33 -5.41 1.64 -0.66
N THR A 34 -5.39 0.43 -1.24
CA THR A 34 -4.19 -0.42 -1.24
C THR A 34 -3.12 0.10 -2.19
N SER A 35 -3.50 0.52 -3.40
CA SER A 35 -2.53 0.92 -4.43
C SER A 35 -1.81 2.23 -4.19
N GLN A 36 -2.37 3.13 -3.35
CA GLN A 36 -1.80 4.45 -3.13
C GLN A 36 -0.43 4.43 -2.41
N TYR A 37 -0.11 3.37 -1.66
CA TYR A 37 0.94 3.48 -0.65
C TYR A 37 1.77 2.23 -0.35
N GLU A 38 1.73 1.19 -1.16
CA GLU A 38 2.44 -0.04 -0.85
C GLU A 38 3.97 0.12 -0.96
N GLN A 39 4.62 0.19 0.22
CA GLN A 39 6.05 -0.10 0.39
C GLN A 39 6.18 -1.30 1.35
N PRO A 40 5.92 -2.55 0.87
CA PRO A 40 5.81 -3.73 1.74
C PRO A 40 7.11 -3.98 2.53
N ASN A 41 8.26 -3.61 1.95
CA ASN A 41 9.57 -3.74 2.57
C ASN A 41 9.75 -2.94 3.86
N LEU A 42 8.90 -1.93 4.09
CA LEU A 42 8.95 -1.04 5.26
C LEU A 42 7.75 -1.25 6.18
N GLY A 43 6.93 -2.28 5.94
CA GLY A 43 5.67 -2.49 6.64
C GLY A 43 4.62 -1.43 6.33
N ILE A 44 4.77 -0.69 5.22
CA ILE A 44 3.79 0.29 4.77
C ILE A 44 2.76 -0.40 3.89
N THR A 45 1.56 -0.46 4.43
CA THR A 45 0.36 -1.06 3.86
C THR A 45 -0.76 -0.03 3.96
N ALA A 46 -1.90 -0.29 3.32
CA ALA A 46 -3.11 0.50 3.51
C ALA A 46 -3.40 0.84 4.99
N GLU A 47 -3.12 -0.08 5.92
CA GLU A 47 -3.40 0.07 7.36
C GLU A 47 -2.41 0.97 8.10
N THR A 48 -1.15 1.02 7.64
CA THR A 48 -0.09 1.78 8.33
C THR A 48 0.12 3.17 7.75
N THR A 49 -0.52 3.46 6.62
CA THR A 49 -0.51 4.79 5.99
C THR A 49 -1.29 5.82 6.78
N PRO A 50 -0.91 7.12 6.69
CA PRO A 50 -1.57 8.17 7.44
C PRO A 50 -2.89 8.62 6.82
N PHE A 51 -3.35 8.02 5.70
CA PHE A 51 -4.53 8.46 4.96
C PHE A 51 -5.51 7.32 4.70
N ALA A 52 -6.79 7.67 4.77
CA ALA A 52 -7.90 6.84 4.34
C ALA A 52 -8.62 7.51 3.17
N VAL A 53 -8.98 6.72 2.18
CA VAL A 53 -9.88 7.08 1.08
C VAL A 53 -11.30 7.14 1.67
N LYS A 54 -11.94 8.30 1.54
CA LYS A 54 -13.33 8.52 1.96
C LYS A 54 -14.13 9.16 0.84
N ASN A 55 -15.46 9.07 0.96
CA ASN A 55 -16.40 9.70 0.05
C ASN A 55 -16.16 9.37 -1.43
N LEU A 56 -15.72 8.13 -1.72
CA LEU A 56 -15.46 7.69 -3.09
C LEU A 56 -16.75 7.73 -3.89
N LYS A 57 -16.65 8.28 -5.11
CA LYS A 57 -17.72 8.33 -6.09
C LYS A 57 -17.19 7.92 -7.45
N ILE A 58 -17.92 7.04 -8.12
CA ILE A 58 -17.70 6.77 -9.54
C ILE A 58 -18.34 7.92 -10.31
N THR A 59 -17.52 8.78 -10.92
CA THR A 59 -18.04 9.92 -11.69
C THR A 59 -18.46 9.48 -13.08
N LYS A 60 -17.75 8.52 -13.68
CA LYS A 60 -18.05 7.99 -15.01
C LYS A 60 -17.45 6.61 -15.23
N VAL A 61 -18.23 5.67 -15.73
CA VAL A 61 -17.73 4.37 -16.20
C VAL A 61 -17.25 4.50 -17.65
N LEU A 62 -16.00 4.11 -17.91
CA LEU A 62 -15.34 4.19 -19.22
C LEU A 62 -15.30 2.82 -19.91
N LEU A 63 -15.15 1.74 -19.15
CA LEU A 63 -15.14 0.36 -19.63
C LEU A 63 -15.70 -0.56 -18.53
N ASP A 64 -16.62 -1.43 -18.89
CA ASP A 64 -17.15 -2.46 -17.99
C ASP A 64 -17.34 -3.75 -18.78
N THR A 65 -16.44 -4.69 -18.56
CA THR A 65 -16.42 -6.00 -19.21
C THR A 65 -16.18 -7.10 -18.18
N LYS A 66 -16.23 -8.36 -18.61
CA LYS A 66 -15.99 -9.50 -17.71
C LYS A 66 -14.58 -9.54 -17.11
N THR A 67 -13.60 -8.93 -17.77
CA THR A 67 -12.17 -9.03 -17.41
C THR A 67 -11.53 -7.69 -17.13
N ASP A 68 -12.11 -6.61 -17.65
CA ASP A 68 -11.51 -5.27 -17.60
C ASP A 68 -12.58 -4.26 -17.18
N TYR A 69 -12.21 -3.38 -16.26
CA TYR A 69 -13.05 -2.29 -15.78
C TYR A 69 -12.24 -1.00 -15.75
N LYS A 70 -12.82 0.10 -16.22
CA LYS A 70 -12.22 1.44 -16.17
C LYS A 70 -13.26 2.46 -15.78
N ALA A 71 -12.94 3.32 -14.83
CA ALA A 71 -13.82 4.40 -14.41
C ALA A 71 -13.03 5.63 -14.00
N GLU A 72 -13.63 6.80 -14.20
CA GLU A 72 -13.25 8.03 -13.55
C GLU A 72 -13.86 8.02 -12.14
N VAL A 73 -13.03 8.31 -11.14
CA VAL A 73 -13.43 8.31 -9.73
C VAL A 73 -12.98 9.59 -9.06
N SER A 74 -13.75 10.01 -8.05
CA SER A 74 -13.44 11.14 -7.17
C SER A 74 -13.49 10.68 -5.73
N TYR A 75 -12.51 11.02 -4.91
CA TYR A 75 -12.49 10.66 -3.49
C TYR A 75 -11.66 11.64 -2.66
N ASP A 76 -11.94 11.66 -1.36
CA ASP A 76 -11.19 12.45 -0.39
C ASP A 76 -10.08 11.60 0.24
N LEU A 77 -8.88 12.16 0.34
CA LEU A 77 -7.83 11.65 1.21
C LEU A 77 -7.98 12.29 2.59
N VAL A 78 -8.34 11.48 3.58
CA VAL A 78 -8.55 11.94 4.96
C VAL A 78 -7.48 11.37 5.87
N ALA A 79 -6.76 12.24 6.58
CA ALA A 79 -5.76 11.84 7.54
C ALA A 79 -6.37 10.99 8.66
N ASN A 80 -5.92 9.75 8.83
CA ASN A 80 -6.32 8.90 9.97
C ASN A 80 -5.42 9.13 11.20
N LYS A 81 -4.25 9.76 11.00
CA LYS A 81 -3.26 10.13 12.01
C LYS A 81 -2.78 11.54 11.74
N SER A 82 -2.39 12.26 12.78
CA SER A 82 -1.61 13.50 12.63
C SER A 82 -0.21 13.21 12.08
N LEU A 83 0.46 14.25 11.59
CA LEU A 83 1.84 14.14 11.12
C LEU A 83 2.81 13.63 12.22
N GLU A 84 2.62 14.05 13.47
CA GLU A 84 3.46 13.58 14.59
C GLU A 84 3.23 12.10 14.92
N GLU A 85 1.98 11.64 14.88
CA GLU A 85 1.63 10.23 15.07
C GLU A 85 2.17 9.36 13.91
N PHE A 86 2.13 9.90 12.68
CA PHE A 86 2.72 9.24 11.52
C PHE A 86 4.24 9.12 11.65
N LYS A 87 4.94 10.23 11.98
CA LYS A 87 6.39 10.25 12.26
C LYS A 87 6.77 9.20 13.30
N SER A 88 6.01 9.11 14.39
CA SER A 88 6.24 8.15 15.47
C SER A 88 6.02 6.70 15.00
N SER A 89 4.97 6.46 14.21
CA SER A 89 4.69 5.16 13.61
C SER A 89 5.83 4.70 12.69
N MET A 90 6.34 5.61 11.85
CA MET A 90 7.42 5.33 10.92
C MET A 90 8.74 5.02 11.62
N LYS A 91 9.08 5.77 12.69
CA LYS A 91 10.24 5.47 13.53
C LYS A 91 10.14 4.10 14.19
N ALA A 92 8.98 3.76 14.73
CA ALA A 92 8.75 2.46 15.35
C ALA A 92 8.84 1.29 14.34
N LEU A 93 8.34 1.49 13.11
CA LEU A 93 8.44 0.50 12.04
C LEU A 93 9.87 0.30 11.55
N ALA A 94 10.63 1.39 11.37
CA ALA A 94 12.01 1.32 10.91
C ALA A 94 12.96 0.71 11.96
N ALA A 95 12.64 0.84 13.25
CA ALA A 95 13.39 0.26 14.35
C ALA A 95 13.15 -1.24 14.56
N LYS A 96 12.12 -1.85 13.95
CA LYS A 96 11.88 -3.29 14.08
C LYS A 96 12.95 -4.07 13.30
N PRO A 97 13.75 -4.94 13.95
CA PRO A 97 14.65 -5.83 13.24
C PRO A 97 13.83 -6.74 12.33
N LYS A 98 14.29 -6.95 11.09
CA LYS A 98 13.69 -7.97 10.23
C LYS A 98 14.03 -9.32 10.87
N VAL A 99 13.03 -10.02 11.42
CA VAL A 99 13.19 -11.43 11.79
C VAL A 99 13.65 -12.15 10.52
N PRO A 100 14.78 -12.87 10.54
CA PRO A 100 15.21 -13.59 9.35
C PRO A 100 14.07 -14.52 8.95
N ALA A 101 13.73 -14.53 7.66
CA ALA A 101 12.86 -15.57 7.12
C ALA A 101 13.48 -16.91 7.50
N THR A 102 12.69 -17.76 8.17
CA THR A 102 13.09 -19.09 8.61
C THR A 102 13.35 -19.98 7.40
N ASP A 103 14.48 -19.79 6.73
CA ASP A 103 15.03 -20.77 5.81
C ASP A 103 16.20 -21.48 6.47
N THR A 104 16.15 -22.79 6.31
CA THR A 104 16.86 -23.81 7.05
C THR A 104 18.37 -23.74 6.81
N THR A 105 19.14 -23.94 7.88
CA THR A 105 20.54 -24.40 7.84
C THR A 105 21.57 -23.39 7.32
N THR A 106 22.21 -22.66 8.23
CA THR A 106 23.66 -22.67 8.53
C THR A 106 23.90 -21.48 9.47
N GLU A 107 24.61 -21.71 10.58
CA GLU A 107 25.15 -20.66 11.45
C GLU A 107 26.12 -19.77 10.65
N ALA A 108 25.58 -18.82 9.89
CA ALA A 108 26.34 -17.68 9.42
C ALA A 108 26.14 -16.59 10.46
N LYS A 109 27.24 -16.18 11.12
CA LYS A 109 27.30 -14.88 11.81
C LYS A 109 26.65 -13.85 10.90
N THR A 110 25.49 -13.35 11.26
CA THR A 110 24.89 -12.20 10.60
C THR A 110 25.91 -11.08 10.75
N ASP A 111 26.62 -10.74 9.67
CA ASP A 111 27.56 -9.62 9.67
C ASP A 111 26.83 -8.40 10.23
N ASP A 112 27.32 -7.85 11.35
CA ASP A 112 26.76 -6.64 11.99
C ASP A 112 26.57 -5.50 10.97
N MET A 113 27.40 -5.48 9.94
CA MET A 113 27.37 -4.54 8.82
C MET A 113 26.13 -4.69 7.92
N SER A 114 25.67 -5.92 7.66
CA SER A 114 24.47 -6.18 6.86
C SER A 114 23.22 -5.74 7.62
N SER A 115 23.14 -6.07 8.92
CA SER A 115 22.04 -5.66 9.80
C SER A 115 21.97 -4.13 9.97
N ALA A 116 23.13 -3.48 10.15
CA ALA A 116 23.24 -2.02 10.23
C ALA A 116 22.81 -1.33 8.91
N LEU A 117 23.22 -1.88 7.76
CA LEU A 117 22.84 -1.34 6.46
C LEU A 117 21.33 -1.47 6.19
N HIS A 118 20.72 -2.58 6.59
CA HIS A 118 19.27 -2.77 6.50
C HIS A 118 18.51 -1.78 7.38
N THR A 119 18.96 -1.56 8.62
CA THR A 119 18.37 -0.58 9.53
C THR A 119 18.50 0.84 8.99
N LEU A 120 19.68 1.20 8.46
CA LEU A 120 19.91 2.51 7.83
C LEU A 120 18.98 2.72 6.63
N LYS A 121 18.84 1.72 5.76
CA LYS A 121 17.94 1.77 4.60
C LYS A 121 16.49 1.99 5.02
N ASN A 122 16.03 1.29 6.05
CA ASN A 122 14.66 1.40 6.53
C ASN A 122 14.38 2.76 7.17
N ASN A 123 15.31 3.28 7.98
CA ASN A 123 15.22 4.61 8.57
C ASN A 123 15.18 5.69 7.48
N LEU A 124 16.06 5.60 6.47
CA LEU A 124 16.08 6.56 5.38
C LEU A 124 14.76 6.57 4.60
N ALA A 125 14.24 5.40 4.24
CA ALA A 125 12.99 5.33 3.49
C ALA A 125 11.78 5.79 4.32
N ALA A 126 11.79 5.55 5.63
CA ALA A 126 10.80 6.05 6.57
C ALA A 126 10.81 7.59 6.65
N GLU A 127 11.99 8.19 6.76
CA GLU A 127 12.15 9.65 6.76
C GLU A 127 11.75 10.27 5.42
N VAL A 128 12.15 9.68 4.29
CA VAL A 128 11.75 10.14 2.96
C VAL A 128 10.24 10.15 2.80
N MET A 129 9.53 9.13 3.29
CA MET A 129 8.06 9.13 3.27
C MET A 129 7.47 10.24 4.13
N VAL A 130 7.93 10.40 5.38
CA VAL A 130 7.49 11.49 6.25
C VAL A 130 7.67 12.84 5.55
N VAL A 131 8.86 13.09 4.99
CA VAL A 131 9.17 14.34 4.29
C VAL A 131 8.30 14.52 3.06
N ALA A 132 8.12 13.48 2.24
CA ALA A 132 7.27 13.56 1.05
C ALA A 132 5.82 13.91 1.40
N PHE A 133 5.26 13.29 2.44
CA PHE A 133 3.90 13.56 2.89
C PHE A 133 3.77 14.93 3.56
N SER A 134 4.74 15.33 4.40
CA SER A 134 4.77 16.69 4.97
C SER A 134 4.92 17.76 3.90
N ALA A 135 5.73 17.53 2.86
CA ALA A 135 5.92 18.47 1.77
C ALA A 135 4.66 18.61 0.92
N LYS A 136 3.96 17.49 0.66
CA LYS A 136 2.74 17.50 -0.16
C LYS A 136 1.52 18.05 0.59
N TYR A 137 1.32 17.67 1.84
CA TYR A 137 0.08 17.91 2.59
C TYR A 137 0.24 18.82 3.81
N GLY A 138 1.47 19.28 4.10
CA GLY A 138 1.75 20.14 5.25
C GLY A 138 1.66 19.41 6.59
N ASP A 139 1.38 20.17 7.64
CA ASP A 139 1.16 19.66 9.00
C ASP A 139 -0.30 19.21 9.19
N PHE A 140 -0.62 18.04 8.62
CA PHE A 140 -1.97 17.50 8.65
C PHE A 140 -2.35 16.94 10.02
N LYS A 141 -3.63 17.10 10.37
CA LYS A 141 -4.22 16.60 11.63
C LYS A 141 -5.12 15.40 11.37
N ALA A 142 -5.27 14.53 12.37
CA ALA A 142 -6.22 13.42 12.29
C ALA A 142 -7.64 13.95 12.01
N GLY A 143 -8.34 13.31 11.08
CA GLY A 143 -9.66 13.69 10.58
C GLY A 143 -9.67 14.75 9.48
N GLN A 144 -8.53 15.37 9.17
CA GLN A 144 -8.45 16.40 8.12
C GLN A 144 -8.50 15.79 6.73
N THR A 145 -9.38 16.30 5.86
CA THR A 145 -9.26 16.07 4.41
C THR A 145 -8.05 16.85 3.90
N VAL A 146 -7.06 16.15 3.38
CA VAL A 146 -5.80 16.74 2.88
C VAL A 146 -5.82 16.92 1.37
N ASP A 147 -6.67 16.19 0.66
CA ASP A 147 -6.79 16.27 -0.79
C ASP A 147 -8.15 15.72 -1.25
N THR A 148 -8.60 16.15 -2.42
CA THR A 148 -9.71 15.54 -3.17
C THR A 148 -9.16 15.13 -4.52
N VAL A 149 -9.00 13.83 -4.72
CA VAL A 149 -8.35 13.25 -5.88
C VAL A 149 -9.40 12.89 -6.93
N ASN A 150 -9.08 13.20 -8.19
CA ASN A 150 -9.84 12.74 -9.35
C ASN A 150 -8.87 11.95 -10.24
N GLU A 151 -9.14 10.67 -10.47
CA GLU A 151 -8.28 9.82 -11.29
C GLU A 151 -9.07 8.79 -12.11
N ASN A 152 -8.41 8.27 -13.14
CA ASN A 152 -8.94 7.12 -13.89
C ASN A 152 -8.39 5.85 -13.26
N VAL A 153 -9.27 5.04 -12.67
CA VAL A 153 -8.92 3.72 -12.14
C VAL A 153 -9.17 2.69 -13.24
N SER A 154 -8.16 1.86 -13.50
CA SER A 154 -8.26 0.68 -14.35
C SER A 154 -8.06 -0.57 -13.50
N LEU A 155 -8.96 -1.52 -13.63
CA LEU A 155 -8.93 -2.80 -12.93
C LEU A 155 -8.98 -3.95 -13.94
N LYS A 156 -8.33 -5.05 -13.58
CA LYS A 156 -8.34 -6.31 -14.30
C LYS A 156 -8.76 -7.45 -13.38
N LYS A 157 -9.55 -8.39 -13.90
CA LYS A 157 -9.95 -9.59 -13.17
C LYS A 157 -8.86 -10.65 -13.27
N VAL A 158 -8.27 -11.03 -12.13
CA VAL A 158 -7.26 -12.10 -11.98
C VAL A 158 -7.75 -13.07 -10.92
N ASN A 159 -7.88 -14.35 -11.25
CA ASN A 159 -8.38 -15.38 -10.33
C ASN A 159 -9.69 -14.98 -9.61
N ASP A 160 -10.64 -14.43 -10.37
CA ASP A 160 -11.92 -13.90 -9.89
C ASP A 160 -11.84 -12.68 -8.94
N GLN A 161 -10.67 -12.05 -8.81
CA GLN A 161 -10.49 -10.83 -8.03
C GLN A 161 -10.16 -9.64 -8.94
N TRP A 162 -10.75 -8.49 -8.67
CA TRP A 162 -10.40 -7.25 -9.34
C TRP A 162 -9.13 -6.66 -8.71
N VAL A 163 -8.10 -6.47 -9.53
CA VAL A 163 -6.82 -5.86 -9.14
C VAL A 163 -6.55 -4.64 -10.02
N LYS A 164 -5.76 -3.69 -9.56
CA LYS A 164 -5.36 -2.53 -10.38
C LYS A 164 -4.53 -3.01 -11.59
N ASP A 165 -4.92 -2.57 -12.79
CA ASP A 165 -4.18 -2.82 -14.05
C ASP A 165 -2.90 -1.96 -14.13
#